data_AF-A0A5N5UXL8-F1
#
_entry.id   AF-A0A5N5UXL8-F1
#
_cell.length_a   1.000
_cell.length_b   1.000
_cell.length_c   1.000
_cell.angle_alpha   90.00
_cell.angle_beta   90.00
_cell.angle_gamma   90.00
#
_symmetry.space_group_name_H-M   'P 1'
#
loop_
_entity.id
_entity.type
_entity.pdbx_description
1 polymer ?
#
loop_
_entity_poly.entity_id
_entity_poly.type
_entity_poly.pdbx_seq_one_letter_code
_entity_poly.pdbx_strand_id
1 'polypeptide(L)'
;MTTESATRTYTTRAEAIQREIIDPIEASGEVTDARTAYNVEAIADEVLGDYAQGYACLVDADSFWWVVERHARPAEVRGGDR
;
A
#
# COMPACT_ATOMS: atom_id res chain seq x y z
N MET A 1 -7.18 -7.54 -19.02
CA MET A 1 -7.51 -6.14 -18.72
C MET A 1 -6.22 -5.48 -18.31
N THR A 2 -5.67 -4.64 -19.17
CA THR A 2 -4.37 -3.97 -18.95
C THR A 2 -4.64 -2.77 -18.06
N THR A 3 -4.31 -2.85 -16.77
CA THR A 3 -4.24 -1.64 -15.97
C THR A 3 -2.88 -1.03 -16.24
N GLU A 4 -2.86 -0.08 -17.16
CA GLU A 4 -1.74 0.82 -17.35
C GLU A 4 -1.44 1.48 -16.00
N SER A 5 -0.27 1.19 -15.43
CA SER A 5 0.34 1.97 -14.36
C SER A 5 0.66 3.36 -14.92
N ALA A 6 -0.37 4.18 -15.14
CA ALA A 6 -0.21 5.60 -15.41
C ALA A 6 0.47 6.18 -14.17
N THR A 7 1.76 6.46 -14.27
CA THR A 7 2.61 6.99 -13.19
C THR A 7 2.03 8.32 -12.72
N ARG A 8 1.04 8.26 -11.82
CA ARG A 8 0.41 9.43 -11.23
C ARG A 8 1.35 9.96 -10.18
N THR A 9 1.91 11.13 -10.46
CA THR A 9 2.74 11.87 -9.51
C THR A 9 1.84 12.68 -8.60
N TYR A 10 1.94 12.45 -7.29
CA TYR A 10 1.21 13.20 -6.27
C TYR A 10 2.07 14.29 -5.66
N THR A 11 1.42 15.39 -5.28
CA THR A 11 2.06 16.57 -4.66
C THR A 11 2.53 16.26 -3.23
N THR A 12 1.80 15.38 -2.52
CA THR A 12 2.08 15.04 -1.13
C THR A 12 2.18 13.52 -0.94
N ARG A 13 3.03 13.09 0.01
CA ARG A 13 3.18 11.67 0.39
C ARG A 13 1.85 11.10 0.88
N ALA A 14 1.11 11.88 1.68
CA ALA A 14 -0.17 11.47 2.23
C ALA A 14 -1.20 11.16 1.14
N GLU A 15 -1.25 11.96 0.06
CA GLU A 15 -2.11 11.66 -1.09
C GLU A 15 -1.66 10.41 -1.84
N ALA A 16 -0.35 10.24 -2.08
CA ALA A 16 0.17 9.04 -2.71
C ALA A 16 -0.16 7.78 -1.89
N ILE A 17 0.01 7.83 -0.56
CA ILE A 17 -0.34 6.74 0.34
C ILE A 17 -1.84 6.41 0.25
N GLN A 18 -2.70 7.43 0.25
CA GLN A 18 -4.14 7.19 0.13
C GLN A 18 -4.49 6.51 -1.20
N ARG A 19 -3.98 7.02 -2.32
CA ARG A 19 -4.41 6.60 -3.66
C ARG A 19 -3.74 5.34 -4.16
N GLU A 20 -2.45 5.17 -3.88
CA GLU A 20 -1.64 4.07 -4.43
C GLU A 20 -1.54 2.88 -3.48
N ILE A 21 -1.83 3.08 -2.18
CA ILE A 21 -1.69 2.03 -1.17
C ILE A 21 -3.04 1.68 -0.55
N ILE A 22 -3.74 2.67 0.02
CA ILE A 22 -4.95 2.43 0.79
C ILE A 22 -6.15 2.09 -0.10
N ASP A 23 -6.43 2.93 -1.09
CA ASP A 23 -7.54 2.72 -2.03
C ASP A 23 -7.48 1.31 -2.67
N PRO A 24 -6.35 0.80 -3.21
CA PRO A 24 -6.31 -0.55 -3.78
C PRO A 24 -6.45 -1.67 -2.74
N ILE A 25 -5.90 -1.51 -1.54
CA ILE A 25 -6.07 -2.49 -0.45
C ILE A 25 -7.54 -2.55 0.00
N GLU A 26 -8.20 -1.41 0.21
CA GLU A 26 -9.61 -1.38 0.62
C GLU A 26 -10.55 -1.79 -0.53
N ALA A 27 -10.20 -1.47 -1.77
CA ALA A 27 -10.93 -1.91 -2.96
C ALA A 27 -10.84 -3.42 -3.20
N SER A 28 -9.79 -4.10 -2.67
CA SER A 28 -9.71 -5.56 -2.69
C SER A 28 -10.84 -6.22 -1.87
N GLY A 29 -11.35 -5.51 -0.86
CA GLY A 29 -12.35 -6.02 0.08
C GLY A 29 -11.79 -6.94 1.18
N GLU A 30 -10.47 -7.21 1.21
CA GLU A 30 -9.86 -8.05 2.25
C GLU A 30 -9.86 -7.38 3.63
N VAL A 31 -9.77 -6.05 3.65
CA VAL A 31 -9.79 -5.24 4.87
C VAL A 31 -10.69 -4.03 4.68
N THR A 32 -11.36 -3.62 5.76
CA THR A 32 -12.16 -2.38 5.79
C THR A 32 -11.30 -1.15 6.04
N ASP A 33 -10.18 -1.32 6.76
CA ASP A 33 -9.35 -0.21 7.25
C ASP A 33 -7.87 -0.55 7.04
N ALA A 34 -7.32 -0.22 5.87
CA ALA A 34 -5.96 -0.62 5.49
C ALA A 34 -4.90 -0.03 6.43
N ARG A 35 -5.11 1.19 6.93
CA ARG A 35 -4.21 1.84 7.89
C ARG A 35 -4.09 1.10 9.23
N THR A 36 -5.14 0.39 9.61
CA THR A 36 -5.18 -0.37 10.87
C THR A 36 -4.60 -1.76 10.67
N ALA A 37 -4.85 -2.39 9.52
CA ALA A 37 -4.38 -3.73 9.20
C ALA A 37 -2.92 -3.77 8.74
N TYR A 38 -2.42 -2.72 8.09
CA TYR A 38 -1.09 -2.69 7.46
C TYR A 38 -0.29 -1.48 7.92
N ASN A 39 1.04 -1.60 7.87
CA ASN A 39 1.92 -0.44 8.08
C ASN A 39 2.10 0.35 6.78
N VAL A 40 1.07 1.13 6.42
CA VAL A 40 1.04 1.91 5.16
C VAL A 40 2.22 2.88 5.01
N GLU A 41 2.76 3.40 6.12
CA GLU A 41 3.91 4.31 6.10
C GLU A 41 5.21 3.59 5.72
N ALA A 42 5.38 2.33 6.14
CA ALA A 42 6.53 1.51 5.78
C ALA A 42 6.40 0.99 4.34
N ILE A 43 5.20 0.60 3.94
CA ILE A 43 4.91 0.23 2.53
C ILE A 43 5.27 1.40 1.62
N ALA A 44 4.82 2.62 1.97
CA ALA A 44 5.11 3.83 1.22
C ALA A 44 6.59 4.13 1.05
N ASP A 45 7.41 3.81 2.06
CA ASP A 45 8.86 3.97 2.00
C ASP A 45 9.53 3.02 1.01
N GLU A 46 8.96 1.81 0.84
CA GLU A 46 9.47 0.81 -0.10
C GLU A 46 8.93 0.97 -1.53
N VAL A 47 7.68 1.42 -1.70
CA VAL A 47 7.00 1.47 -3.01
C VAL A 47 7.01 2.84 -3.67
N LEU A 48 7.03 3.93 -2.91
CA LEU A 48 7.01 5.29 -3.47
C LEU A 48 8.44 5.79 -3.71
N GLY A 49 8.65 6.41 -4.88
CA GLY A 49 9.90 7.08 -5.23
C GLY A 49 10.11 8.42 -4.51
N ASP A 50 11.35 8.92 -4.59
CA ASP A 50 11.78 10.16 -3.94
C ASP A 50 11.25 11.44 -4.64
N TYR A 51 11.17 12.53 -3.87
CA TYR A 51 10.53 13.82 -4.14
C TYR A 51 11.06 14.58 -5.37
N ALA A 52 12.18 14.15 -5.95
CA ALA A 52 12.83 14.86 -7.06
C ALA A 52 11.95 15.00 -8.32
N GLN A 53 10.97 14.11 -8.50
CA GLN A 53 10.04 14.13 -9.64
C GLN A 53 8.55 14.00 -9.22
N GLY A 54 8.25 14.05 -7.92
CA GLY A 54 6.92 13.79 -7.35
C GLY A 54 6.75 12.34 -6.87
N TYR A 55 5.81 12.12 -5.94
CA TYR A 55 5.56 10.79 -5.39
C TYR A 55 4.83 9.92 -6.41
N ALA A 56 5.49 8.86 -6.87
CA ALA A 56 4.91 7.87 -7.77
C ALA A 56 5.25 6.46 -7.28
N CYS A 57 4.33 5.51 -7.50
CA CYS A 57 4.60 4.10 -7.29
C CYS A 57 5.63 3.62 -8.32
N LEU A 58 6.79 3.14 -7.86
CA LEU A 58 7.89 2.68 -8.72
C LEU A 58 7.88 1.17 -8.95
N VAL A 59 7.01 0.45 -8.23
CA VAL A 59 6.91 -1.01 -8.29
C VAL A 59 5.73 -1.44 -9.15
N ASP A 60 5.83 -2.63 -9.73
CA ASP A 60 4.69 -3.27 -10.38
C ASP A 60 3.68 -3.81 -9.36
N ALA A 61 2.52 -4.26 -9.84
CA ALA A 61 1.43 -4.74 -8.97
C ALA A 61 1.82 -5.96 -8.13
N ASP A 62 2.56 -6.94 -8.69
CA ASP A 62 2.98 -8.13 -7.95
C ASP A 62 3.96 -7.73 -6.83
N SER A 63 4.94 -6.89 -7.15
CA SER A 63 5.89 -6.34 -6.19
C SER A 63 5.18 -5.52 -5.10
N PHE A 64 4.16 -4.75 -5.45
CA PHE A 64 3.33 -4.02 -4.49
C PHE A 64 2.67 -4.96 -3.49
N TRP A 65 1.96 -5.99 -3.95
CA TRP A 65 1.27 -6.93 -3.06
C TRP A 65 2.25 -7.68 -2.16
N TRP A 66 3.42 -8.06 -2.69
CA TRP A 66 4.48 -8.69 -1.90
C TRP A 66 4.96 -7.80 -0.73
N VAL A 67 5.12 -6.50 -0.97
CA VAL A 67 5.48 -5.53 0.08
C VAL A 67 4.32 -5.35 1.08
N VAL A 68 3.07 -5.27 0.60
CA VAL A 68 1.89 -5.15 1.47
C VAL A 68 1.79 -6.32 2.44
N GLU A 69 1.89 -7.56 1.95
CA GLU A 69 1.83 -8.77 2.77
C GLU A 69 2.94 -8.81 3.83
N ARG A 70 4.15 -8.39 3.45
CA ARG A 70 5.30 -8.32 4.37
C ARG A 70 5.09 -7.32 5.51
N HIS A 71 4.35 -6.24 5.26
CA HIS A 71 4.05 -5.18 6.23
C HIS A 71 2.64 -5.28 6.82
N ALA A 72 1.98 -6.42 6.63
CA ALA A 72 0.79 -6.76 7.38
C ALA A 72 1.12 -6.66 8.87
N ARG A 73 0.34 -5.85 9.60
CA ARG A 73 0.42 -5.92 11.05
C ARG A 73 -0.07 -7.31 11.41
N PRO A 74 0.69 -8.09 12.19
CA PRO A 74 0.15 -9.32 12.72
C PRO A 74 -1.11 -8.91 13.45
N ALA A 75 -2.27 -9.33 12.93
CA ALA A 75 -3.53 -9.23 13.63
C ALA A 75 -3.21 -9.82 15.00
N GLU A 76 -3.21 -8.98 16.03
CA GLU A 76 -2.84 -9.35 17.39
C GLU A 76 -3.39 -10.75 17.61
N VAL A 77 -2.47 -11.70 17.83
CA VAL A 77 -2.77 -13.11 18.00
C VAL A 77 -3.94 -13.21 18.97
N ARG A 78 -5.16 -13.34 18.44
CA ARG A 78 -6.32 -13.74 19.24
C ARG A 78 -6.07 -15.20 19.54
N GLY A 79 -5.28 -15.42 20.59
CA GLY A 79 -4.96 -16.73 21.10
C GLY A 79 -6.22 -17.46 21.56
N GLY A 80 -6.19 -18.78 21.40
CA GLY A 80 -7.10 -19.76 22.00
C GLY A 80 -8.41 -19.90 21.23
N ASP A 81 -8.81 -21.08 20.79
CA ASP A 81 -8.88 -22.31 21.59
C ASP A 81 -8.82 -23.53 20.68
N ARG A 82 -8.13 -24.57 21.16
CA ARG A 82 -7.95 -25.86 20.49
C ARG A 82 -8.87 -26.89 21.14
#